data_AF-A0A1H9CXR2-F1
#
_entry.id   AF-A0A1H9CXR2-F1
#
_cell.length_a   1.000
_cell.length_b   1.000
_cell.length_c   1.000
_cell.angle_alpha   90.00
_cell.angle_beta   90.00
_cell.angle_gamma   90.00
#
_symmetry.space_group_name_H-M   'P 1'
#
loop_
_entity.id
_entity.type
_entity.pdbx_description
1 polymer ?
#
loop_
_entity_poly.entity_id
_entity_poly.type
_entity_poly.pdbx_seq_one_letter_code
_entity_poly.pdbx_strand_id
1 'polypeptide(L)'
;MATENPEKMTSDTIRIANEELEYEVVIIDAGFTSWYNAYAKPRGYYSQSYLESRNRIWVTEWNARSRNPQYSDLYQLPIDYQFDINYGYEVNYMLYYYLVYFQLTNKQQLGGFTARI
;
A
#
# COMPACT_ATOMS: atom_id res chain seq x y z
N MET A 1 10.92 17.43 -13.68
CA MET A 1 9.62 17.24 -13.02
C MET A 1 9.83 17.47 -11.53
N ALA A 2 9.05 18.36 -10.92
CA ALA A 2 9.21 18.68 -9.49
C ALA A 2 8.69 17.49 -8.66
N THR A 3 9.51 17.01 -7.73
CA THR A 3 9.10 16.00 -6.75
C THR A 3 8.38 16.70 -5.61
N GLU A 4 7.11 16.40 -5.40
CA GLU A 4 6.32 16.99 -4.31
C GLU A 4 6.52 16.18 -3.04
N ASN A 5 6.74 16.86 -1.91
CA ASN A 5 6.92 16.18 -0.64
C ASN A 5 5.61 15.46 -0.25
N PRO A 6 5.66 14.31 0.45
CA PRO A 6 4.44 13.68 0.92
C PRO A 6 3.64 14.63 1.79
N GLU A 7 2.33 14.73 1.55
CA GLU A 7 1.45 15.35 2.52
C GLU A 7 1.54 14.58 3.84
N LYS A 8 1.65 15.33 4.94
CA LYS A 8 1.68 14.74 6.27
C LYS A 8 0.31 14.17 6.60
N MET A 9 0.30 12.90 6.96
CA MET A 9 -0.89 12.21 7.42
C MET A 9 -1.18 12.58 8.87
N THR A 10 -2.43 12.87 9.17
CA THR A 10 -2.89 13.34 10.50
C THR A 10 -3.99 12.46 11.10
N SER A 11 -4.44 11.44 10.37
CA SER A 11 -5.53 10.54 10.75
C SER A 11 -5.06 9.09 10.71
N ASP A 12 -5.51 8.27 11.66
CA ASP A 12 -5.26 6.82 11.68
C ASP A 12 -6.15 6.06 10.68
N THR A 13 -7.20 6.72 10.18
CA THR A 13 -8.00 6.25 9.04
C THR A 13 -7.67 7.10 7.83
N ILE A 14 -7.16 6.46 6.79
CA ILE A 14 -6.78 7.10 5.55
C ILE A 14 -7.68 6.55 4.46
N ARG A 15 -8.43 7.43 3.81
CA ARG A 15 -9.25 7.12 2.65
C ARG A 15 -8.60 7.73 1.43
N ILE A 16 -8.21 6.90 0.47
CA ILE A 16 -7.73 7.35 -0.83
C ILE A 16 -8.71 6.85 -1.86
N ALA A 17 -9.44 7.78 -2.47
CA ALA A 17 -10.32 7.50 -3.58
C ALA A 17 -9.70 8.05 -4.87
N ASN A 18 -9.94 7.36 -5.96
CA ASN A 18 -9.82 7.96 -7.28
C ASN A 18 -11.21 8.51 -7.64
N GLU A 19 -11.38 9.82 -7.80
CA GLU A 19 -12.72 10.39 -8.04
C GLU A 19 -13.34 9.91 -9.37
N GLU A 20 -12.53 9.44 -10.32
CA GLU A 20 -12.99 8.91 -11.62
C GLU A 20 -13.39 7.43 -11.59
N LEU A 21 -12.89 6.69 -10.59
CA LEU A 21 -13.09 5.25 -10.46
C LEU A 21 -13.57 5.02 -9.03
N GLU A 22 -14.82 4.59 -8.83
CA GLU A 22 -15.52 4.43 -7.53
C GLU A 22 -14.84 3.53 -6.47
N TYR A 23 -13.55 3.24 -6.60
CA TYR A 23 -12.72 2.46 -5.71
C TYR A 23 -12.02 3.33 -4.66
N GLU A 24 -12.04 2.80 -3.44
CA GLU A 24 -11.50 3.44 -2.26
C GLU A 24 -10.53 2.49 -1.55
N VAL A 25 -9.35 2.98 -1.21
CA VAL A 25 -8.45 2.32 -0.25
C VAL A 25 -8.67 2.94 1.11
N VAL A 26 -9.16 2.14 2.05
CA VAL A 26 -9.27 2.51 3.46
C VAL A 26 -8.20 1.79 4.26
N ILE A 27 -7.28 2.55 4.82
CA ILE A 27 -6.27 2.03 5.74
C ILE A 27 -6.63 2.52 7.14
N ILE A 28 -6.84 1.59 8.08
CA ILE A 28 -7.09 1.89 9.49
C ILE A 28 -5.95 1.29 10.29
N ASP A 29 -4.91 2.09 10.55
CA ASP A 29 -3.73 1.64 11.28
C ASP A 29 -3.01 2.84 11.93
N ALA A 30 -3.05 2.91 13.26
CA ALA A 30 -2.46 4.00 14.04
C ALA A 30 -0.92 4.06 13.93
N GLY A 31 -0.27 2.93 13.63
CA GLY A 31 1.18 2.87 13.40
C GLY A 31 1.57 3.35 12.02
N PHE A 32 0.72 3.14 11.02
CA PHE A 32 1.01 3.47 9.63
C PHE A 32 1.22 4.97 9.43
N THR A 33 0.36 5.83 10.00
CA THR A 33 0.44 7.29 9.82
C THR A 33 1.79 7.86 10.26
N SER A 34 2.25 7.49 11.46
CA SER A 34 3.56 7.93 11.97
C SER A 34 4.71 7.38 11.14
N TRP A 35 4.65 6.10 10.77
CA TRP A 35 5.68 5.46 9.95
C TRP A 35 5.76 6.09 8.56
N TYR A 36 4.62 6.30 7.91
CA TYR A 36 4.55 6.92 6.60
C TYR A 36 5.19 8.31 6.61
N ASN A 37 4.84 9.16 7.57
CA ASN A 37 5.42 10.50 7.69
C ASN A 37 6.95 10.50 7.88
N ALA A 38 7.52 9.42 8.39
CA ALA A 38 8.96 9.28 8.60
C ALA A 38 9.72 8.70 7.39
N TYR A 39 9.08 7.80 6.62
CA TYR A 39 9.77 6.98 5.61
C TYR A 39 9.28 7.17 4.17
N ALA A 40 8.12 7.79 3.96
CA ALA A 40 7.57 8.05 2.64
C ALA A 40 8.52 8.95 1.82
N LYS A 41 8.81 8.53 0.58
CA LYS A 41 9.60 9.33 -0.36
C LYS A 41 8.70 10.37 -1.02
N PRO A 42 9.24 11.49 -1.51
CA PRO A 42 8.47 12.43 -2.31
C PRO A 42 7.71 11.76 -3.46
N ARG A 43 6.53 12.31 -3.79
CA ARG A 43 5.79 11.92 -5.01
C ARG A 43 6.70 12.10 -6.23
N GLY A 44 6.53 11.22 -7.20
CA GLY A 44 7.37 11.13 -8.38
C GLY A 44 8.72 10.41 -8.16
N TYR A 45 9.09 10.06 -6.92
CA TYR A 45 10.29 9.26 -6.68
C TYR A 45 10.19 7.86 -7.32
N TYR A 46 9.04 7.21 -7.14
CA TYR A 46 8.67 6.00 -7.86
C TYR A 46 7.68 6.35 -8.97
N SER A 47 7.82 5.71 -10.13
CA SER A 47 6.84 5.81 -11.22
C SER A 47 5.60 4.98 -10.89
N GLN A 48 4.46 5.30 -11.51
CA GLN A 48 3.23 4.51 -11.34
C GLN A 48 3.45 3.02 -11.68
N SER A 49 4.05 2.74 -12.85
CA SER A 49 4.39 1.37 -13.27
C SER A 49 5.25 0.58 -12.27
N TYR A 50 6.18 1.26 -11.59
CA TYR A 50 7.00 0.66 -10.54
C TYR A 50 6.16 0.24 -9.33
N LEU A 51 5.22 1.09 -8.93
CA LEU A 51 4.33 0.86 -7.79
C LEU A 51 3.35 -0.27 -8.12
N GLU A 52 2.69 -0.21 -9.28
CA GLU A 52 1.77 -1.24 -9.77
C GLU A 52 2.44 -2.62 -9.83
N SER A 53 3.65 -2.70 -10.39
CA SER A 53 4.37 -3.97 -10.51
C SER A 53 4.60 -4.66 -9.16
N ARG A 54 4.79 -3.88 -8.08
CA ARG A 54 4.98 -4.41 -6.71
C ARG A 54 3.66 -4.70 -6.04
N ASN A 55 2.72 -3.77 -6.13
CA ASN A 55 1.39 -3.92 -5.56
C ASN A 55 0.73 -5.19 -6.08
N ARG A 56 0.80 -5.48 -7.39
CA ARG A 56 0.26 -6.71 -7.99
C ARG A 56 0.77 -7.98 -7.29
N ILE A 57 2.09 -8.10 -7.11
CA ILE A 57 2.69 -9.27 -6.47
C ILE A 57 2.29 -9.35 -4.99
N TRP A 58 2.45 -8.24 -4.27
CA TRP A 58 2.24 -8.21 -2.83
C TRP A 58 0.76 -8.36 -2.44
N VAL A 59 -0.17 -7.77 -3.18
CA VAL A 59 -1.62 -7.97 -3.03
C VAL A 59 -1.97 -9.43 -3.31
N THR A 60 -1.40 -10.06 -4.34
CA THR A 60 -1.67 -11.47 -4.63
C THR A 60 -1.34 -12.36 -3.44
N GLU A 61 -0.14 -12.18 -2.87
CA GLU A 61 0.32 -12.94 -1.72
C GLU A 61 -0.46 -12.60 -0.44
N TRP A 62 -0.74 -11.32 -0.20
CA TRP A 62 -1.61 -10.86 0.88
C TRP A 62 -2.96 -11.57 0.82
N ASN A 63 -3.61 -11.55 -0.34
CA ASN A 63 -4.92 -12.15 -0.54
C ASN A 63 -4.87 -13.67 -0.37
N ALA A 64 -3.81 -14.33 -0.83
CA ALA A 64 -3.60 -15.75 -0.58
C ALA A 64 -3.51 -16.06 0.92
N ARG A 65 -2.79 -15.25 1.69
CA ARG A 65 -2.63 -15.41 3.15
C ARG A 65 -3.88 -15.05 3.94
N SER A 66 -4.61 -14.00 3.56
CA SER A 66 -5.87 -13.61 4.20
C SER A 66 -6.94 -14.70 4.16
N ARG A 67 -6.92 -15.54 3.13
CA ARG A 67 -7.83 -16.69 2.98
C ARG A 67 -7.34 -17.94 3.69
N ASN A 68 -6.11 -17.95 4.20
CA ASN A 68 -5.55 -19.07 4.92
C ASN A 68 -5.72 -18.86 6.43
N PRO A 69 -6.50 -19.70 7.12
CA PRO A 69 -6.75 -19.57 8.56
C PRO A 69 -5.49 -19.58 9.42
N GLN A 70 -4.37 -20.12 8.95
CA GLN A 70 -3.10 -20.08 9.69
C GLN A 70 -2.52 -18.67 9.84
N TYR A 71 -2.93 -17.74 8.99
CA TYR A 71 -2.41 -16.37 8.95
C TYR A 71 -3.49 -15.31 9.29
N SER A 72 -4.68 -15.72 9.73
CA SER A 72 -5.84 -14.82 9.95
C SER A 72 -5.56 -13.68 10.93
N ASP A 73 -4.63 -13.86 11.86
CA ASP A 73 -4.32 -12.88 12.90
C ASP A 73 -3.62 -11.63 12.35
N LEU A 74 -2.88 -11.77 11.24
CA LEU A 74 -2.14 -10.67 10.60
C LEU A 74 -2.80 -10.16 9.32
N TYR A 75 -3.51 -11.02 8.60
CA TYR A 75 -4.12 -10.71 7.30
C TYR A 75 -5.64 -10.70 7.44
N GLN A 76 -6.20 -9.54 7.81
CA GLN A 76 -7.62 -9.44 8.18
C GLN A 76 -8.56 -9.56 6.98
N LEU A 77 -8.42 -8.63 6.02
CA LEU A 77 -9.33 -8.53 4.86
C LEU A 77 -8.54 -8.61 3.56
N PRO A 78 -9.08 -9.28 2.52
CA PRO A 78 -8.50 -9.22 1.19
C PRO A 78 -8.58 -7.81 0.62
N ILE A 79 -7.61 -7.47 -0.21
CA ILE A 79 -7.51 -6.22 -0.95
C ILE A 79 -8.08 -6.46 -2.35
N ASP A 80 -9.17 -5.78 -2.69
CA ASP A 80 -9.75 -5.84 -4.04
C ASP A 80 -8.98 -4.92 -4.98
N TYR A 81 -7.92 -5.44 -5.57
CA TYR A 81 -7.06 -4.73 -6.50
C TYR A 81 -6.97 -5.51 -7.81
N GLN A 82 -7.63 -4.97 -8.84
CA GLN A 82 -7.74 -5.55 -10.17
C GLN A 82 -6.61 -5.04 -11.08
N PHE A 83 -5.92 -5.95 -11.76
CA PHE A 83 -4.67 -5.60 -12.47
C PHE A 83 -4.89 -4.82 -13.77
N ASP A 84 -6.10 -4.87 -14.31
CA ASP A 84 -6.54 -4.17 -15.51
C ASP A 84 -7.11 -2.77 -15.22
N ILE A 85 -7.34 -2.43 -13.95
CA ILE A 85 -7.81 -1.11 -13.54
C ILE A 85 -6.62 -0.19 -13.27
N ASN A 86 -6.65 1.01 -13.87
CA ASN A 86 -5.72 2.08 -13.57
C ASN A 86 -6.23 2.92 -12.40
N TYR A 87 -5.91 2.52 -11.18
CA TYR A 87 -6.29 3.26 -9.96
C TYR A 87 -5.61 4.64 -9.83
N GLY A 88 -4.68 4.99 -10.71
CA GLY A 88 -3.92 6.23 -10.66
C GLY A 88 -2.73 6.17 -9.68
N TYR A 89 -1.97 7.25 -9.67
CA TYR A 89 -0.71 7.32 -8.92
C TYR A 89 -0.92 7.25 -7.41
N GLU A 90 -1.80 8.09 -6.85
CA GLU A 90 -1.97 8.24 -5.41
C GLU A 90 -2.44 6.95 -4.73
N VAL A 91 -3.40 6.24 -5.34
CA VAL A 91 -3.86 4.93 -4.82
C VAL A 91 -2.72 3.92 -4.80
N ASN A 92 -1.99 3.78 -5.92
CA ASN A 92 -0.87 2.85 -6.01
C ASN A 92 0.26 3.22 -5.04
N TYR A 93 0.53 4.51 -4.89
CA TYR A 93 1.56 5.04 -4.01
C TYR A 93 1.23 4.72 -2.54
N MET A 94 -0.01 4.95 -2.13
CA MET A 94 -0.42 4.71 -0.75
C MET A 94 -0.52 3.22 -0.41
N LEU A 95 -1.09 2.41 -1.31
CA LEU A 95 -1.11 0.95 -1.17
C LEU A 95 0.30 0.38 -1.06
N TYR A 96 1.23 0.86 -1.88
CA TYR A 96 2.63 0.47 -1.84
C TYR A 96 3.25 0.72 -0.47
N TYR A 97 3.10 1.93 0.08
CA TYR A 97 3.70 2.26 1.38
C TYR A 97 3.07 1.49 2.53
N TYR A 98 1.76 1.21 2.47
CA TYR A 98 1.10 0.35 3.44
C TYR A 98 1.67 -1.08 3.41
N LEU A 99 1.84 -1.66 2.21
CA LEU A 99 2.42 -3.00 2.06
C LEU A 99 3.90 -3.07 2.48
N VAL A 100 4.67 -1.99 2.28
CA VAL A 100 6.05 -1.88 2.81
C VAL A 100 6.04 -1.82 4.34
N TYR A 101 5.23 -0.93 4.91
CA TYR A 101 5.04 -0.80 6.36
C TYR A 101 4.70 -2.14 6.99
N PHE A 102 3.69 -2.83 6.45
CA PHE A 102 3.24 -4.12 6.97
C PHE A 102 4.36 -5.16 6.96
N GLN A 103 5.08 -5.29 5.85
CA GLN A 103 6.18 -6.24 5.71
C GLN A 103 7.30 -5.97 6.73
N LEU A 104 7.69 -4.71 6.91
CA LEU A 104 8.77 -4.35 7.84
C LEU A 104 8.34 -4.49 9.31
N THR A 105 7.14 -4.02 9.66
CA THR A 105 6.63 -4.05 11.04
C THR A 105 6.37 -5.47 11.51
N ASN A 106 5.80 -6.32 10.66
CA ASN A 106 5.46 -7.71 10.99
C ASN A 106 6.55 -8.72 10.60
N LYS A 107 7.69 -8.24 10.06
CA LYS A 107 8.80 -9.06 9.54
C LYS A 107 8.32 -10.11 8.53
N GLN A 108 7.36 -9.75 7.69
CA GLN A 108 6.78 -10.59 6.65
C GLN A 108 7.42 -10.28 5.29
N GLN A 109 7.48 -11.28 4.42
CA GLN A 109 7.85 -11.10 3.02
C GLN A 109 6.70 -11.55 2.13
N LEU A 110 6.19 -10.64 1.30
CA LEU A 110 5.07 -10.90 0.38
C LEU A 110 5.54 -11.37 -1.02
N GLY A 111 6.80 -11.82 -1.12
CA GLY A 111 7.37 -12.40 -2.35
C GLY A 111 7.81 -11.37 -3.41
N GLY A 112 8.56 -11.87 -4.40
CA GLY A 112 9.07 -11.13 -5.56
C GLY A 112 10.13 -10.07 -5.25
N PHE A 113 9.76 -9.07 -4.45
CA PHE A 113 10.59 -7.93 -4.08
C PHE A 113 10.66 -7.79 -2.56
N THR A 114 11.86 -7.49 -2.05
CA THR A 114 12.06 -7.19 -0.63
C THR A 114 11.64 -5.75 -0.34
N ALA A 115 10.79 -5.56 0.66
CA ALA A 115 10.41 -4.26 1.18
C ALA A 115 11.64 -3.54 1.80
N ARG A 116 11.81 -2.26 1.47
CA ARG A 116 12.92 -1.42 1.95
C ARG A 116 12.55 0.06 1.93
N ILE A 117 13.23 0.83 2.77
CA ILE A 117 13.10 2.30 2.93
C ILE A 117 14.20 3.07 2.20
#